data_AF-A0A5Y7F3S7-F1
#
_entry.id   AF-A0A5Y7F3S7-F1
#
_cell.length_a   1.000
_cell.length_b   1.000
_cell.length_c   1.000
_cell.angle_alpha   90.00
_cell.angle_beta   90.00
_cell.angle_gamma   90.00
#
_symmetry.space_group_name_H-M   'P 1'
#
loop_
_entity.id
_entity.type
_entity.pdbx_description
1 polymer ?
#
loop_
_entity_poly.entity_id
_entity_poly.type
_entity_poly.pdbx_seq_one_letter_code
_entity_poly.pdbx_strand_id
1 'polypeptide(L)' 'MIKAYFKNNAINVKAFARTHNISYDILHRIIKGEITGERNTKGSTKAVFKKLLELGIINELPQGLK' A
#
# COMPACT_ATOMS: atom_id res chain seq x y z
N MET A 1 -6.45 5.80 7.37
CA MET A 1 -5.83 6.90 6.59
C MET A 1 -5.71 6.58 5.09
N ILE A 2 -5.09 5.45 4.69
CA ILE A 2 -4.89 5.12 3.26
C ILE A 2 -6.21 5.02 2.47
N LYS A 3 -7.24 4.34 3.01
CA LYS A 3 -8.56 4.24 2.38
C LYS A 3 -9.20 5.60 2.05
N ALA A 4 -9.05 6.57 2.95
CA ALA A 4 -9.59 7.91 2.75
C ALA A 4 -8.83 8.65 1.64
N TYR A 5 -7.51 8.47 1.54
CA TYR A 5 -6.72 9.03 0.45
C TYR A 5 -7.21 8.56 -0.93
N PHE A 6 -7.37 7.25 -1.13
CA PHE A 6 -7.86 6.71 -2.41
C PHE A 6 -9.31 7.13 -2.70
N LYS A 7 -10.17 7.21 -1.68
CA LYS A 7 -11.56 7.63 -1.84
C LYS A 7 -11.69 9.12 -2.16
N ASN A 8 -10.96 9.99 -1.46
CA ASN A 8 -11.03 11.43 -1.63
C ASN A 8 -10.41 11.90 -2.95
N ASN A 9 -9.36 11.22 -3.42
CA ASN A 9 -8.71 11.52 -4.71
C ASN A 9 -9.34 10.78 -5.89
N ALA A 10 -10.45 10.03 -5.68
CA ALA A 10 -11.09 9.18 -6.69
C ALA A 10 -10.11 8.26 -7.45
N ILE A 11 -9.05 7.79 -6.76
CA ILE A 11 -7.99 6.99 -7.38
C ILE A 11 -8.49 5.56 -7.53
N ASN A 12 -8.48 5.07 -8.76
CA ASN A 12 -8.75 3.66 -9.03
C ASN A 12 -7.57 2.80 -8.57
N VAL A 13 -7.76 2.05 -7.48
CA VAL A 13 -6.76 1.16 -6.86
C VAL A 13 -6.18 0.16 -7.85
N LYS A 14 -7.00 -0.36 -8.77
CA LYS A 14 -6.57 -1.33 -9.78
C LYS A 14 -5.69 -0.68 -10.84
N ALA A 15 -6.05 0.52 -11.29
CA ALA A 15 -5.23 1.31 -12.21
C ALA A 15 -3.91 1.71 -11.55
N PHE A 16 -3.95 2.18 -10.30
CA PHE A 16 -2.77 2.54 -9.52
C PHE A 16 -1.81 1.36 -9.37
N ALA A 17 -2.32 0.19 -9.01
CA ALA A 17 -1.51 -1.01 -8.90
C ALA A 17 -0.82 -1.38 -10.21
N ARG A 18 -1.53 -1.25 -11.33
CA ARG A 18 -1.01 -1.52 -12.68
C ARG A 18 0.05 -0.49 -13.10
N THR A 19 -0.20 0.79 -12.87
CA THR A 19 0.74 1.88 -13.20
C THR A 19 2.06 1.74 -12.45
N HIS A 20 2.01 1.35 -11.18
CA HIS A 20 3.19 1.20 -10.33
C HIS A 20 3.78 -0.21 -10.32
N ASN A 21 3.24 -1.13 -11.14
CA ASN A 21 3.65 -2.53 -11.23
C ASN A 21 3.71 -3.23 -9.86
N ILE A 22 2.69 -2.99 -9.02
CA ILE A 22 2.55 -3.57 -7.69
C ILE A 22 1.34 -4.50 -7.62
N SER A 23 1.32 -5.40 -6.63
CA SER A 23 0.22 -6.35 -6.48
C SER A 23 -1.06 -5.64 -6.01
N TYR A 24 -2.09 -5.69 -6.86
CA TYR A 24 -3.43 -5.17 -6.54
C TYR A 24 -4.03 -5.84 -5.30
N ASP A 25 -3.89 -7.16 -5.16
CA ASP A 25 -4.46 -7.90 -4.03
C ASP A 25 -3.86 -7.41 -2.70
N ILE A 26 -2.54 -7.24 -2.65
CA ILE A 26 -1.84 -6.72 -1.47
C ILE A 26 -2.26 -5.27 -1.20
N LEU A 27 -2.24 -4.41 -2.22
CA LEU A 27 -2.66 -3.01 -2.07
C LEU A 27 -4.10 -2.90 -1.55
N HIS A 28 -5.01 -3.72 -2.07
CA HIS A 28 -6.40 -3.73 -1.65
C HIS A 28 -6.56 -4.17 -0.19
N ARG A 29 -5.82 -5.20 0.25
CA ARG A 29 -5.79 -5.63 1.66
C ARG A 29 -5.19 -4.58 2.58
N ILE A 30 -4.13 -3.88 2.16
CA ILE A 30 -3.55 -2.75 2.91
C ILE A 30 -4.57 -1.61 3.06
N ILE A 31 -5.26 -1.26 1.97
CA ILE A 31 -6.32 -0.23 1.98
C ILE A 31 -7.47 -0.63 2.92
N LYS A 32 -7.83 -1.91 2.95
CA LYS A 32 -8.83 -2.45 3.89
C LYS A 32 -8.34 -2.52 5.34
N GLY A 33 -7.03 -2.44 5.58
CA GLY A 33 -6.42 -2.58 6.91
C GLY A 33 -6.15 -4.04 7.32
N GLU A 34 -6.29 -4.99 6.39
CA GLU A 34 -6.03 -6.42 6.63
C GLU A 34 -4.53 -6.74 6.65
N ILE A 35 -3.73 -5.92 5.97
CA ILE A 35 -2.27 -6.00 5.99
C ILE A 35 -1.73 -4.68 6.53
N THR A 36 -1.19 -4.74 7.75
CA THR A 36 -0.58 -3.59 8.43
C THR A 36 0.93 -3.53 8.25
N GLY A 37 1.56 -4.62 7.78
CA GLY A 37 3.03 -4.74 7.70
C GLY A 37 3.71 -4.98 9.05
N GLU A 38 2.94 -5.32 10.10
CA GLU A 38 3.48 -5.68 11.43
C GLU A 38 4.18 -7.04 11.44
N ARG A 39 3.76 -7.98 10.58
CA ARG A 39 4.50 -9.21 10.31
C ARG A 39 5.37 -9.02 9.07
N ASN A 40 6.53 -9.65 9.06
CA ASN A 40 7.43 -9.71 7.91
C ASN A 40 6.77 -10.48 6.76
N THR A 41 5.84 -9.81 6.08
CA THR A 41 5.12 -10.31 4.92
C THR A 41 6.04 -10.22 3.72
N LYS A 42 6.22 -11.37 3.05
CA LYS A 42 7.10 -11.63 1.88
C LYS A 42 7.23 -10.42 0.93
N GLY A 43 8.40 -10.28 0.28
CA GLY A 43 8.92 -9.09 -0.40
C GLY A 43 7.97 -8.26 -1.27
N SER A 44 6.92 -8.85 -1.86
CA SER A 44 5.87 -8.14 -2.59
C SER A 44 5.12 -7.11 -1.73
N THR A 45 4.94 -7.38 -0.43
CA THR A 45 4.28 -6.45 0.50
C THR A 45 5.19 -5.26 0.83
N LYS A 46 6.49 -5.52 1.04
CA LYS A 46 7.49 -4.47 1.22
C LYS A 46 7.54 -3.53 0.01
N ALA A 47 7.47 -4.08 -1.20
CA ALA A 47 7.45 -3.28 -2.44
C ALA A 47 6.23 -2.33 -2.50
N VAL A 48 5.05 -2.80 -2.13
CA VAL A 48 3.83 -1.97 -2.09
C VAL A 48 3.97 -0.85 -1.06
N PHE A 49 4.36 -1.16 0.18
CA PHE A 49 4.54 -0.14 1.22
C PHE A 49 5.63 0.87 0.86
N LYS A 50 6.73 0.42 0.23
CA LYS A 50 7.80 1.30 -0.24
C LYS A 50 7.30 2.28 -1.30
N LYS A 51 6.48 1.83 -2.26
CA LYS A 51 5.84 2.75 -3.22
C LYS A 51 4.84 3.71 -2.58
N LEU A 52 4.06 3.25 -1.61
CA LEU A 52 3.16 4.14 -0.86
C LEU A 52 3.95 5.22 -0.10
N LEU A 53 5.11 4.88 0.45
CA LEU A 53 5.99 5.84 1.13
C LEU A 53 6.65 6.80 0.13
N GLU A 54 7.18 6.29 -0.99
CA GLU A 54 7.78 7.12 -2.05
C GLU A 54 6.78 8.13 -2.64
N LEU A 55 5.49 7.78 -2.68
CA LEU A 55 4.42 8.65 -3.16
C LEU A 55 3.85 9.57 -2.05
N GLY A 56 4.36 9.49 -0.82
CA GLY A 56 3.89 10.30 0.31
C GLY A 56 2.47 9.96 0.78
N ILE A 57 1.95 8.77 0.42
CA ILE A 57 0.62 8.30 0.82
C ILE A 57 0.64 7.82 2.28
N ILE A 58 1.78 7.31 2.72
CA ILE A 58 2.08 6.97 4.11
C ILE A 58 3.33 7.72 4.55
N ASN A 59 3.41 8.09 5.83
CA ASN A 59 4.54 8.84 6.37
C ASN A 59 5.73 7.95 6.79
N GLU A 60 5.47 6.68 7.09
CA GLU A 60 6.50 5.75 7.54
C GLU A 60 6.23 4.31 7.09
N LEU A 61 7.30 3.52 6.99
CA LEU A 61 7.18 2.07 6.77
C LEU A 61 6.73 1.39 8.08
N PRO A 62 5.82 0.40 7.99
CA PRO A 62 5.45 -0.43 9.13
C PRO A 62 6.66 -1.07 9.81
N GLN A 63 6.60 -1.22 11.13
CA GLN A 63 7.71 -1.70 11.94
C GLN A 63 8.20 -3.10 11.54
N GLY A 64 7.31 -3.98 11.06
CA GLY A 64 7.67 -5.31 10.55
C GLY A 64 8.32 -5.32 9.17
N LEU A 65 8.46 -4.16 8.52
CA LEU A 65 9.06 -3.97 7.20
C LEU A 65 10.29 -3.04 7.21
N LYS A 66 10.60 -2.38 8.34
CA LYS A 66 11.89 -1.70 8.57
C LYS A 66 13.00 -2.74 8.51
#